data_AF-A0A4S0QPF2-F1
#
_entry.id   AF-A0A4S0QPF2-F1
#
_cell.length_a   1.000
_cell.length_b   1.000
_cell.length_c   1.000
_cell.angle_alpha   90.00
_cell.angle_beta   90.00
_cell.angle_gamma   90.00
#
_symmetry.space_group_name_H-M   'P 1'
#
loop_
_entity.id
_entity.type
_entity.pdbx_description
1 polymer ?
#
loop_
_entity_poly.entity_id
_entity_poly.type
_entity_poly.pdbx_seq_one_letter_code
_entity_poly.pdbx_strand_id
1 'polypeptide(L)' 'LYEGKPITPDHGGPARLLVPHLYFWKSAKWVNGLQFTERDEPGFWELRGYHMYGDPWREQRYSGDP' A
#
# COMPACT_ATOMS: atom_id res chain seq x y z
N LEU A 1 -1.56 -3.46 16.75
CA LEU A 1 -2.56 -2.80 17.62
C LEU A 1 -2.77 -1.38 17.09
N TYR A 2 -3.98 -0.86 17.16
CA TYR A 2 -4.33 0.54 16.88
C TYR A 2 -4.76 1.17 18.21
N GLU A 3 -4.08 2.24 18.64
CA GLU A 3 -4.27 2.85 19.97
C GLU A 3 -4.21 1.84 21.13
N GLY A 4 -3.28 0.88 21.05
CA GLY A 4 -3.14 -0.18 22.05
C GLY A 4 -4.23 -1.28 21.99
N LYS A 5 -5.23 -1.18 21.11
CA LYS A 5 -6.30 -2.16 20.92
C LYS A 5 -6.08 -3.02 19.67
N PRO A 6 -6.71 -4.20 19.55
CA PRO A 6 -6.76 -4.92 18.29
C PRO A 6 -7.23 -4.01 17.16
N ILE A 7 -6.64 -4.17 15.98
CA ILE A 7 -7.02 -3.36 14.83
C ILE A 7 -8.42 -3.77 14.38
N THR A 8 -9.32 -2.79 14.22
CA THR A 8 -10.68 -3.08 13.78
C THR A 8 -10.70 -3.51 12.30
N PRO A 9 -11.74 -4.25 11.85
CA PRO A 9 -11.88 -4.63 10.46
C PRO A 9 -11.79 -3.45 9.49
N ASP A 10 -12.39 -2.31 9.81
CA ASP A 10 -12.34 -1.10 8.95
C ASP A 10 -10.91 -0.58 8.74
N HIS A 11 -10.09 -0.69 9.77
CA HIS A 11 -8.67 -0.34 9.74
C HIS A 11 -7.77 -1.45 9.17
N GLY A 12 -8.34 -2.57 8.73
CA GLY A 12 -7.61 -3.66 8.09
C GLY A 12 -7.29 -4.84 9.02
N GLY A 13 -8.00 -4.98 10.14
CA GLY A 13 -7.85 -6.15 11.00
C GLY A 13 -8.29 -7.46 10.36
N PRO A 14 -7.72 -8.62 10.75
CA PRO A 14 -6.76 -8.78 11.85
C PRO A 14 -5.32 -8.38 11.50
N ALA A 15 -4.99 -8.24 10.21
CA ALA A 15 -3.64 -7.95 9.74
C ALA A 15 -3.64 -6.93 8.59
N ARG A 16 -2.82 -5.88 8.71
CA ARG A 16 -2.57 -4.90 7.65
C ARG A 16 -1.07 -4.74 7.42
N LEU A 17 -0.71 -4.39 6.19
CA LEU A 17 0.59 -3.84 5.85
C LEU A 17 0.54 -2.31 6.01
N LEU A 18 1.63 -1.72 6.50
CA LEU A 18 1.81 -0.28 6.58
C LEU A 18 3.20 0.09 6.05
N VAL A 19 3.23 0.98 5.05
CA VAL A 19 4.44 1.58 4.49
C VAL A 19 4.38 3.09 4.74
N PRO A 20 4.94 3.60 5.85
CA PRO A 20 4.63 4.94 6.36
C PRO A 20 5.00 6.11 5.44
N HIS A 21 5.98 5.94 4.56
CA HIS A 21 6.53 7.00 3.72
C HIS A 21 5.98 7.01 2.30
N LEU A 22 5.03 6.12 1.97
CA LEU A 22 4.38 6.06 0.66
C LEU A 22 2.90 6.39 0.78
N TYR A 23 2.26 6.71 -0.34
CA TYR A 23 0.82 6.85 -0.38
C TYR A 23 0.09 5.59 0.11
N PHE A 24 -1.06 5.81 0.76
CA PHE A 24 -1.78 4.77 1.50
C PHE A 24 -2.25 3.58 0.66
N TRP A 25 -2.38 3.69 -0.67
CA TRP A 25 -2.73 2.53 -1.50
C TRP A 25 -1.63 1.45 -1.51
N LYS A 26 -0.39 1.80 -1.12
CA LYS A 26 0.71 0.85 -0.88
C LYS A 26 0.62 0.11 0.46
N SER A 27 -0.32 0.48 1.33
CA SER A 27 -0.52 -0.11 2.65
C SER A 27 -1.78 -0.98 2.67
N ALA A 28 -1.63 -2.24 2.23
CA ALA A 28 -2.73 -3.18 2.09
C ALA A 28 -3.46 -3.46 3.42
N LYS A 29 -4.80 -3.48 3.36
CA LYS A 29 -5.67 -3.97 4.45
C LYS A 29 -5.98 -5.45 4.25
N TRP A 30 -6.26 -6.16 5.34
CA TRP A 30 -6.71 -7.57 5.31
C TRP A 30 -5.70 -8.51 4.64
N VAL A 31 -4.43 -8.37 4.99
CA VAL A 31 -3.35 -9.18 4.41
C VAL A 31 -3.54 -10.64 4.80
N ASN A 32 -3.51 -11.52 3.79
CA ASN A 32 -3.62 -12.98 3.97
C ASN A 32 -2.36 -13.74 3.54
N GLY A 33 -1.42 -13.08 2.86
CA GLY A 33 -0.19 -13.66 2.36
C GLY A 33 0.74 -12.61 1.78
N LEU A 34 2.01 -13.00 1.57
CA LEU A 34 3.03 -12.19 0.92
C LEU A 34 3.71 -13.05 -0.13
N GLN A 35 3.91 -12.48 -1.32
CA GLN A 35 4.65 -13.10 -2.40
C GLN A 35 5.85 -12.21 -2.73
N PHE A 36 7.02 -12.83 -2.85
CA PHE A 36 8.24 -12.15 -3.27
C PHE A 36 8.43 -12.34 -4.78
N THR A 37 8.83 -11.27 -5.46
CA THR A 37 9.08 -11.25 -6.91
C THR A 37 10.49 -10.72 -7.17
N GLU A 38 11.09 -11.13 -8.30
CA GLU A 38 12.44 -10.67 -8.68
C GLU A 38 12.44 -9.28 -9.33
N ARG A 39 11.25 -8.79 -9.72
CA ARG A 39 11.03 -7.50 -10.36
C ARG A 39 9.75 -6.87 -9.85
N ASP A 40 9.64 -5.56 -10.04
CA ASP A 40 8.41 -4.83 -9.74
C ASP A 40 7.30 -5.26 -10.71
N GLU A 41 6.17 -5.69 -10.16
CA GLU A 41 4.98 -6.09 -10.92
C GLU A 41 3.80 -5.18 -10.55
N PRO A 42 3.09 -4.60 -11.54
CA PRO A 42 1.99 -3.70 -11.26
C PRO A 42 0.79 -4.46 -10.66
N GLY A 43 0.32 -3.97 -9.52
CA GLY A 43 -0.86 -4.49 -8.84
C GLY A 43 -2.15 -3.81 -9.31
N PHE A 44 -3.22 -4.01 -8.54
CA PHE A 44 -4.55 -3.50 -8.86
C PHE A 44 -4.59 -1.98 -9.10
N TRP A 45 -3.87 -1.20 -8.29
CA TRP A 45 -3.86 0.26 -8.37
C TRP A 45 -2.96 0.75 -9.49
N GLU A 46 -1.79 0.15 -9.65
CA GLU A 46 -0.79 0.54 -10.64
C GLU A 46 -1.30 0.28 -12.06
N LEU A 47 -2.01 -0.84 -12.27
CA LEU A 47 -2.72 -1.13 -13.53
C LEU A 47 -3.85 -0.13 -13.84
N ARG A 48 -4.27 0.68 -12.87
CA ARG A 48 -5.32 1.71 -13.01
C ARG A 48 -4.76 3.13 -13.00
N GLY A 49 -3.47 3.27 -13.28
CA GLY A 49 -2.84 4.57 -13.48
C GLY A 49 -2.25 5.19 -12.22
N TYR A 50 -2.20 4.46 -11.09
CA TYR A 50 -1.45 4.92 -9.92
C TYR A 50 0.05 4.68 -10.09
N HIS A 51 0.85 5.48 -9.41
CA HIS A 51 2.30 5.42 -9.51
C HIS A 51 2.89 4.12 -8.92
N MET A 52 3.93 3.58 -9.56
CA MET A 52 4.60 2.33 -9.16
C MET A 52 5.26 2.41 -7.79
N TYR A 53 5.93 3.51 -7.44
CA TYR A 53 6.52 3.74 -6.11
C TYR A 53 5.56 4.46 -5.15
N GLY A 54 5.19 5.71 -5.46
CA GLY A 54 4.11 6.40 -4.75
C GLY A 54 4.59 7.27 -3.59
N ASP A 55 5.70 7.98 -3.77
CA ASP A 55 6.23 8.94 -2.81
C ASP A 55 5.35 10.21 -2.75
N PRO A 56 4.73 10.52 -1.60
CA PRO A 56 3.88 11.69 -1.44
C PRO A 56 4.66 13.01 -1.44
N TRP A 57 5.94 13.02 -1.07
CA TRP A 57 6.78 14.23 -1.06
C TRP A 57 7.23 14.64 -2.46
N ARG A 58 7.28 13.66 -3.38
CA ARG A 58 7.58 13.87 -4.79
C ARG A 58 6.32 13.96 -5.66
N GLU A 59 5.14 13.99 -5.04
CA GLU A 59 3.84 14.04 -5.72
C GLU A 59 3.63 12.90 -6.72
N GLN A 60 4.19 11.71 -6.43
CA GLN A 60 4.10 10.53 -7.28
C GLN A 60 2.72 9.87 -7.16
N ARG A 61 1.69 10.48 -7.72
CA ARG A 61 0.32 10.00 -7.58
C ARG A 61 -0.08 9.03 -8.67
N TYR A 62 0.25 9.38 -9.90
CA TYR A 62 -0.15 8.70 -11.11
C TYR A 62 1.07 8.18 -11.90
N SER A 63 0.85 7.25 -12.82
CA SER A 63 1.93 6.56 -13.54
C SER A 63 2.83 7.46 -14.39
N GLY A 64 2.45 8.72 -14.64
CA GLY A 64 3.25 9.71 -15.36
C GLY A 64 4.04 10.67 -14.49
N ASP A 65 3.90 10.58 -13.16
CA ASP A 65 4.59 11.46 -12.22
C ASP A 65 6.08 11.04 -12.05
N PRO A 66 6.98 11.97 -11.67
CA PRO A 66 8.44 11.79 -11.74
C PRO A 66 9.09 10.93 -10.64
#